data_AF-A0A925V6T2-F1
#
_entry.id   AF-A0A925V6T2-F1
#
_cell.length_a   1.000
_cell.length_b   1.000
_cell.length_c   1.000
_cell.angle_alpha   90.00
_cell.angle_beta   90.00
_cell.angle_gamma   90.00
#
_symmetry.space_group_name_H-M   'P 1'
#
loop_
_entity.id
_entity.type
_entity.pdbx_description
1 polymer ?
#
loop_
_entity_poly.entity_id
_entity_poly.type
_entity_poly.pdbx_seq_one_letter_code
_entity_poly.pdbx_strand_id
1 'polypeptide(L)'
;MLRAGVLVFATTLYLANCALGIAAQLTGRGFGRLHHALYAAVFASAIAATVWSFHLALLVTLVALTVFPRARPGTLAHPLLAGVGALGYLGAWIGS
;
A
#
# COMPACT_ATOMS: atom_id res chain seq x y z
N MET A 1 2.63 3.40 -22.19
CA MET A 1 3.73 3.83 -21.29
C MET A 1 3.20 4.44 -19.98
N LEU A 2 2.28 5.42 -20.01
CA LEU A 2 1.74 6.05 -18.79
C LEU A 2 1.11 5.07 -17.79
N ARG A 3 0.28 4.12 -18.27
CA ARG A 3 -0.39 3.12 -17.43
C ARG A 3 0.57 2.27 -16.59
N ALA A 4 1.55 1.66 -17.27
CA ALA A 4 2.57 0.85 -16.61
C ALA A 4 3.41 1.70 -15.64
N GLY A 5 3.78 2.92 -16.01
CA GLY A 5 4.54 3.82 -15.14
C GLY A 5 3.83 4.13 -13.82
N VAL A 6 2.52 4.42 -13.87
CA VAL A 6 1.73 4.68 -12.65
C VAL A 6 1.63 3.44 -11.77
N LEU A 7 1.42 2.25 -12.36
CA LEU A 7 1.34 1.00 -11.61
C LEU A 7 2.68 0.64 -10.95
N VAL A 8 3.81 0.80 -11.67
CA VAL A 8 5.17 0.64 -11.11
C VAL A 8 5.37 1.58 -9.94
N PHE A 9 5.14 2.87 -10.14
CA PHE A 9 5.35 3.88 -9.11
C PHE A 9 4.53 3.59 -7.84
N ALA A 10 3.23 3.30 -8.00
CA ALA A 10 2.34 3.02 -6.89
C ALA A 10 2.73 1.72 -6.15
N THR A 11 3.09 0.67 -6.88
CA THR A 11 3.58 -0.60 -6.31
C THR A 11 4.89 -0.39 -5.55
N THR A 12 5.86 0.31 -6.13
CA THR A 12 7.15 0.60 -5.49
C THR A 12 6.96 1.40 -4.21
N LEU A 13 6.11 2.43 -4.22
CA LEU A 13 5.84 3.23 -3.04
C LEU A 13 5.15 2.40 -1.94
N TYR A 14 4.23 1.52 -2.32
CA TYR A 14 3.57 0.59 -1.41
C TYR A 14 4.59 -0.35 -0.74
N LEU A 15 5.46 -0.98 -1.52
CA LEU A 15 6.51 -1.88 -1.01
C LEU A 15 7.51 -1.14 -0.11
N ALA A 16 7.89 0.10 -0.47
CA ALA A 16 8.74 0.93 0.37
C ALA A 16 8.09 1.23 1.73
N ASN A 17 6.78 1.50 1.75
CA ASN A 17 6.04 1.70 2.99
C ASN A 17 5.96 0.41 3.84
N CYS A 18 5.76 -0.76 3.21
CA CYS A 18 5.82 -2.04 3.91
C CYS A 18 7.21 -2.31 4.49
N ALA A 19 8.29 -2.03 3.74
CA ALA A 19 9.66 -2.19 4.21
C ALA A 19 9.96 -1.27 5.40
N LEU A 20 9.50 -0.02 5.37
CA LEU A 20 9.58 0.89 6.52
C LEU A 20 8.80 0.33 7.73
N GLY A 21 7.62 -0.25 7.46
CA GLY A 21 6.81 -0.99 8.42
C GLY A 21 7.59 -2.07 9.17
N ILE A 22 8.24 -2.95 8.39
CA ILE A 22 9.05 -4.06 8.90
C ILE A 22 10.28 -3.53 9.66
N ALA A 23 10.99 -2.54 9.10
CA ALA A 23 12.17 -1.95 9.74
C ALA A 23 11.84 -1.33 11.11
N ALA A 24 10.70 -0.66 11.23
CA ALA A 24 10.23 -0.10 12.49
C ALA A 24 9.90 -1.20 13.53
N GLN A 25 9.27 -2.31 13.10
CA GLN A 25 9.03 -3.47 13.98
C GLN A 25 10.33 -4.10 14.45
N LEU A 26 11.31 -4.29 13.57
CA LEU A 26 12.61 -4.88 13.90
C LEU A 26 13.46 -3.99 14.81
N THR A 27 13.32 -2.67 14.70
CA THR A 27 14.10 -1.70 15.50
C THR A 27 13.38 -1.22 16.76
N GLY A 28 12.11 -1.59 16.96
CA GLY A 28 11.27 -1.10 18.05
C GLY A 28 10.98 0.41 17.97
N ARG A 29 11.26 1.07 16.84
CA ARG A 29 11.06 2.51 16.67
C ARG A 29 9.63 2.79 16.23
N GLY A 30 9.01 3.80 16.82
CA GLY A 30 7.66 4.23 16.46
C GLY A 30 7.59 4.84 15.06
N PHE A 31 6.41 4.76 14.46
CA PHE A 31 6.08 5.45 13.21
C PHE A 31 5.79 6.92 13.50
N GLY A 32 6.70 7.82 13.11
CA GLY A 32 6.52 9.27 13.25
C GLY A 32 5.69 9.89 12.12
N ARG A 33 5.68 11.23 12.05
CA ARG A 33 4.96 12.00 11.01
C ARG A 33 5.34 11.61 9.58
N LEU A 34 6.60 11.21 9.36
CA LEU A 34 7.09 10.76 8.07
C LEU A 34 6.35 9.50 7.57
N HIS A 35 6.00 8.58 8.46
CA HIS A 35 5.24 7.39 8.09
C HIS A 35 3.82 7.74 7.64
N HIS A 36 3.16 8.69 8.32
CA HIS A 36 1.85 9.17 7.89
C HIS A 36 1.91 9.88 6.54
N ALA A 37 2.94 10.70 6.30
CA ALA A 37 3.15 11.34 5.00
C ALA A 37 3.38 10.30 3.90
N LEU A 38 4.19 9.27 4.16
CA LEU A 38 4.43 8.18 3.23
C LEU A 38 3.15 7.37 2.96
N TYR A 39 2.40 7.02 3.99
CA TYR A 39 1.12 6.33 3.86
C TYR A 39 0.11 7.16 3.04
N ALA A 40 0.02 8.47 3.26
CA ALA A 40 -0.82 9.35 2.45
C ALA A 40 -0.39 9.35 0.97
N ALA A 41 0.92 9.35 0.70
CA ALA A 41 1.45 9.25 -0.66
C ALA A 41 1.13 7.88 -1.30
N VAL A 42 1.22 6.78 -0.55
CA VAL A 42 0.79 5.44 -0.98
C VAL A 42 -0.70 5.42 -1.31
N PHE A 43 -1.52 6.04 -0.47
CA PHE A 43 -2.96 6.11 -0.69
C PHE A 43 -3.27 6.90 -1.97
N ALA A 44 -2.69 8.08 -2.13
CA ALA A 44 -2.88 8.91 -3.32
C ALA A 44 -2.40 8.20 -4.59
N SER A 45 -1.25 7.51 -4.55
CA SER A 45 -0.73 6.77 -5.69
C SER A 45 -1.58 5.53 -6.01
N ALA A 46 -2.17 4.86 -5.02
CA ALA A 46 -3.13 3.77 -5.24
C ALA A 46 -4.42 4.26 -5.92
N ILE A 47 -4.94 5.43 -5.53
CA ILE A 47 -6.06 6.07 -6.24
C ILE A 47 -5.66 6.36 -7.69
N ALA A 48 -4.49 6.96 -7.90
CA ALA A 48 -3.97 7.25 -9.24
C ALA A 48 -3.85 5.97 -10.08
N ALA A 49 -3.26 4.91 -9.55
CA ALA A 49 -3.18 3.62 -10.24
C ALA A 49 -4.56 3.06 -10.59
N THR A 50 -5.53 3.18 -9.67
CA THR A 50 -6.91 2.75 -9.91
C THR A 50 -7.59 3.55 -11.02
N VAL A 51 -7.34 4.86 -11.13
CA VAL A 51 -7.94 5.72 -12.16
C VAL A 51 -7.28 5.53 -13.53
N TRP A 52 -5.95 5.53 -13.59
CA TRP A 52 -5.21 5.51 -14.86
C TRP A 52 -4.93 4.10 -15.40
N SER A 53 -4.89 3.09 -14.53
CA SER A 53 -4.59 1.69 -14.84
C SER A 53 -5.65 0.78 -14.21
N PHE A 54 -6.93 1.16 -14.35
CA PHE A 54 -8.04 0.49 -13.69
C PHE A 54 -8.01 -1.03 -13.86
N HIS A 55 -8.02 -1.71 -12.72
CA HIS A 55 -8.17 -3.16 -12.60
C HIS A 55 -8.93 -3.44 -11.31
N LEU A 56 -9.86 -4.40 -11.33
CA LEU A 56 -10.76 -4.65 -10.19
C LEU A 56 -9.97 -5.02 -8.91
N ALA A 57 -8.83 -5.70 -9.07
CA ALA A 57 -7.94 -6.04 -7.95
C ALA A 57 -7.39 -4.80 -7.20
N LEU A 58 -7.25 -3.63 -7.85
CA LEU A 58 -6.79 -2.42 -7.17
C LEU A 58 -7.82 -1.88 -6.16
N LEU A 59 -9.10 -2.23 -6.32
CA LEU A 59 -10.12 -1.92 -5.32
C LEU A 59 -9.85 -2.65 -4.00
N VAL A 60 -9.26 -3.86 -4.04
CA VAL A 60 -8.85 -4.59 -2.84
C VAL A 60 -7.77 -3.80 -2.09
N THR A 61 -6.80 -3.23 -2.82
CA THR A 61 -5.78 -2.35 -2.24
C THR A 61 -6.40 -1.11 -1.61
N LEU A 62 -7.32 -0.42 -2.31
CA LEU A 62 -7.99 0.76 -1.75
C LEU A 62 -8.80 0.44 -0.49
N VAL A 63 -9.56 -0.65 -0.50
CA VAL A 63 -10.31 -1.08 0.69
C VAL A 63 -9.36 -1.38 1.85
N ALA A 64 -8.28 -2.15 1.62
CA ALA A 64 -7.29 -2.41 2.66
C ALA A 64 -6.70 -1.13 3.23
N LEU A 65 -6.31 -0.18 2.36
CA LEU A 65 -5.82 1.13 2.75
C LEU A 65 -6.86 1.93 3.55
N THR A 66 -8.14 1.95 3.17
CA THR A 66 -9.18 2.65 3.97
C THR A 66 -9.39 2.07 5.36
N VAL A 67 -9.15 0.77 5.53
CA VAL A 67 -9.32 0.07 6.81
C VAL A 67 -8.08 0.23 7.72
N PHE A 68 -6.89 0.41 7.15
CA PHE A 68 -5.62 0.54 7.87
C PHE A 68 -5.63 1.47 9.11
N PRO A 69 -6.21 2.69 9.07
CA PRO A 69 -6.25 3.59 10.23
C PRO A 69 -7.00 3.02 11.44
N ARG A 70 -7.86 2.01 11.22
CA ARG A 70 -8.60 1.33 12.28
C ARG A 70 -7.84 0.14 12.88
N ALA A 71 -6.77 -0.33 12.23
CA ALA A 71 -5.97 -1.43 12.72
C ALA A 71 -4.98 -0.95 13.78
N ARG A 72 -5.05 -1.54 14.97
CA ARG A 72 -4.13 -1.22 16.07
C ARG A 72 -2.68 -1.55 15.67
N PRO A 73 -1.74 -0.60 15.79
CA PRO A 73 -0.31 -0.88 15.61
C PRO A 73 0.14 -2.05 16.50
N GLY A 74 1.05 -2.88 15.99
CA GLY A 74 1.59 -4.03 16.73
C GLY A 74 0.67 -5.25 16.82
N THR A 75 -0.54 -5.21 16.25
CA THR A 75 -1.41 -6.39 16.13
C THR A 75 -1.26 -7.05 14.76
N LEU A 76 -1.62 -8.34 14.66
CA LEU A 76 -1.60 -9.08 13.38
C LEU A 76 -2.52 -8.47 12.31
N ALA A 77 -3.54 -7.70 12.69
CA ALA A 77 -4.40 -7.01 11.74
C ALA A 77 -3.61 -6.07 10.81
N HIS A 78 -2.56 -5.43 11.31
CA HIS A 78 -1.76 -4.47 10.56
C HIS A 78 -0.96 -5.12 9.41
N PRO A 79 -0.12 -6.16 9.63
CA PRO A 79 0.56 -6.85 8.54
C PRO A 79 -0.41 -7.64 7.64
N LEU A 80 -1.55 -8.11 8.16
CA LEU A 80 -2.56 -8.77 7.31
C LEU A 80 -3.19 -7.80 6.31
N LEU A 81 -3.55 -6.59 6.74
CA LEU A 81 -4.03 -5.55 5.82
C LEU A 81 -2.96 -5.15 4.80
N ALA A 82 -1.68 -5.12 5.21
CA ALA A 82 -0.56 -4.90 4.29
C ALA A 82 -0.48 -6.01 3.23
N GLY A 83 -0.67 -7.27 3.64
CA GLY A 83 -0.71 -8.41 2.73
C GLY A 83 -1.87 -8.33 1.75
N VAL A 84 -3.09 -8.06 2.25
CA VAL A 84 -4.29 -7.90 1.41
C VAL A 84 -4.11 -6.80 0.36
N GLY A 85 -3.55 -5.65 0.75
CA GLY A 85 -3.28 -4.58 -0.21
C GLY A 85 -2.22 -4.93 -1.24
N ALA A 86 -1.20 -5.73 -0.86
CA ALA A 86 -0.19 -6.23 -1.78
C ALA A 86 -0.79 -7.21 -2.81
N LEU A 87 -1.72 -8.07 -2.39
CA LEU A 87 -2.44 -8.98 -3.28
C LEU A 87 -3.26 -8.24 -4.33
N GLY A 88 -3.82 -7.07 -4.01
CA GLY A 88 -4.50 -6.22 -4.99
C GLY A 88 -3.57 -5.73 -6.10
N TYR A 89 -2.36 -5.28 -5.76
CA TYR A 89 -1.32 -4.93 -6.74
C TYR A 89 -0.85 -6.14 -7.55
N LEU A 90 -0.61 -7.28 -6.89
CA LEU A 90 -0.21 -8.52 -7.57
C LEU A 90 -1.27 -8.97 -8.60
N GLY A 91 -2.54 -8.95 -8.20
CA GLY A 91 -3.65 -9.26 -9.09
C GLY A 91 -3.75 -8.30 -10.26
N ALA A 92 -3.48 -7.01 -10.04
CA ALA A 92 -3.40 -6.04 -11.13
C ALA A 92 -2.24 -6.37 -12.08
N TRP A 93 -1.05 -6.66 -11.58
CA TRP A 93 0.12 -7.01 -12.41
C TRP A 93 -0.08 -8.27 -13.25
N ILE A 94 -0.71 -9.30 -12.69
CA ILE A 94 -0.96 -10.56 -13.41
C ILE A 94 -2.04 -10.38 -14.50
N GLY A 95 -3.01 -9.48 -14.27
CA GLY A 95 -4.13 -9.23 -15.19
C GLY A 95 -3.95 -8.05 -16.15
N SER A 96 -2.80 -7.36 -16.14
CA SER A 96 -2.52 -6.16 -16.96
C SER A 96 -1.81 -6.46 -18.27
#